data_AF-A0A1Z2TPZ6-F1
#
_entry.id   AF-A0A1Z2TPZ6-F1
#
_cell.length_a   1.000
_cell.length_b   1.000
_cell.length_c   1.000
_cell.angle_alpha   90.00
_cell.angle_beta   90.00
_cell.angle_gamma   90.00
#
_symmetry.space_group_name_H-M   'P 1'
#
loop_
_entity.id
_entity.type
_entity.pdbx_description
1 polymer ?
#
loop_
_entity_poly.entity_id
_entity_poly.type
_entity_poly.pdbx_seq_one_letter_code
_entity_poly.pdbx_strand_id
1 'polypeptide(L)'
;MRKILLIPLIIAVFSLYVSQASFSYFSDTETITAELAAAIPPSSVTVLYENATLTFFCHVPCCHHCSGSGASDLNGVISKAEKSPESLEHAPQCFRKVCNKAVLDGIYIKNDGRDVVLEGVIVRWWCGGKLNYLKIDNRTFESNSTSPAEVEVGVTLGGGYHSVELGFESIVSPVFEITFIFDDHVEEVYFIPCVKFEWV
;
A
#
# COMPACT_ATOMS: atom_id res chain seq x y z
N MET A 1 -47.32 78.60 -10.30
CA MET A 1 -46.28 77.98 -9.45
C MET A 1 -46.82 76.94 -8.44
N ARG A 2 -48.12 76.62 -8.36
CA ARG A 2 -48.66 75.57 -7.47
C ARG A 2 -48.40 74.12 -7.94
N LYS A 3 -48.18 73.88 -9.23
CA LYS A 3 -48.05 72.52 -9.80
C LYS A 3 -46.64 71.91 -9.68
N ILE A 4 -45.61 72.72 -9.45
CA ILE A 4 -44.21 72.25 -9.39
C ILE A 4 -43.84 71.74 -7.99
N LEU A 5 -44.53 72.21 -6.94
CA LEU A 5 -44.33 71.77 -5.54
C LEU A 5 -44.92 70.39 -5.22
N LEU A 6 -45.75 69.81 -6.10
CA LEU A 6 -46.37 68.49 -5.88
C LEU A 6 -45.43 67.33 -6.19
N ILE A 7 -44.48 67.52 -7.10
CA ILE A 7 -43.55 66.48 -7.56
C ILE A 7 -42.62 66.00 -6.42
N PRO A 8 -41.97 66.87 -5.63
CA PRO A 8 -41.12 66.40 -4.52
C PRO A 8 -41.93 65.75 -3.39
N LEU A 9 -43.18 66.19 -3.18
CA LEU A 9 -44.07 65.60 -2.18
C LEU A 9 -44.43 64.15 -2.54
N ILE A 10 -44.74 63.89 -3.80
CA ILE A 10 -45.08 62.53 -4.27
C ILE A 10 -43.88 61.59 -4.14
N ILE A 11 -42.66 62.05 -4.48
CA ILE A 11 -41.43 61.25 -4.36
C ILE A 11 -41.12 60.93 -2.89
N ALA A 12 -41.30 61.90 -1.99
CA ALA A 12 -41.10 61.69 -0.56
C ALA A 12 -42.09 60.66 0.03
N VAL A 13 -43.36 60.71 -0.38
CA VAL A 13 -44.38 59.74 0.05
C VAL A 13 -44.09 58.33 -0.51
N PHE A 14 -43.61 58.22 -1.75
CA PHE A 14 -43.25 56.93 -2.34
C PHE A 14 -42.04 56.29 -1.64
N SER A 15 -41.08 57.11 -1.23
CA SER A 15 -39.87 56.66 -0.51
C SER A 15 -40.21 56.14 0.90
N LEU A 16 -41.14 56.82 1.58
CA LEU A 16 -41.69 56.38 2.86
C LEU A 16 -42.45 55.06 2.74
N TYR A 17 -43.23 54.89 1.67
CA TYR A 17 -43.98 53.64 1.41
C TYR A 17 -43.06 52.44 1.17
N VAL A 18 -41.98 52.61 0.40
CA VAL A 18 -40.99 51.53 0.16
C VAL A 18 -40.25 51.16 1.45
N SER A 19 -39.97 52.13 2.33
CA SER A 19 -39.28 51.89 3.61
C SER A 19 -40.13 51.16 4.66
N GLN A 20 -41.47 51.17 4.54
CA GLN A 20 -42.39 50.48 5.44
C GLN A 20 -42.96 49.18 4.88
N ALA A 21 -42.64 48.83 3.62
CA ALA A 21 -43.04 47.57 3.01
C ALA A 21 -42.10 46.39 3.36
N SER A 22 -41.21 46.57 4.33
CA SER A 22 -40.43 45.48 4.92
C SER A 22 -41.19 44.83 6.08
N PHE A 23 -41.44 43.52 5.92
CA PHE A 23 -42.02 42.53 6.83
C PHE A 23 -43.56 42.47 6.84
N SER A 24 -44.22 41.32 6.62
CA SER A 24 -43.91 39.98 7.11
C SER A 24 -44.55 38.91 6.21
N TYR A 25 -43.82 37.85 5.87
CA TYR A 25 -44.46 36.56 5.59
C TYR A 25 -43.60 35.44 6.20
N PHE A 26 -44.15 34.80 7.23
CA PHE A 26 -43.73 33.48 7.68
C PHE A 26 -43.90 32.51 6.52
N SER A 27 -42.82 31.88 6.06
CA SER A 27 -42.90 30.57 5.41
C SER A 27 -41.68 29.80 5.86
N ASP A 28 -41.96 28.80 6.67
CA ASP A 28 -41.17 27.58 6.82
C ASP A 28 -39.72 27.77 7.27
N THR A 29 -39.50 27.47 8.55
CA THR A 29 -38.27 26.84 9.01
C THR A 29 -37.96 25.63 8.13
N GLU A 30 -37.30 25.84 7.01
CA GLU A 30 -36.33 24.87 6.51
C GLU A 30 -35.19 24.87 7.52
N THR A 31 -35.40 24.10 8.58
CA THR A 31 -34.30 23.43 9.24
C THR A 31 -33.62 22.68 8.10
N ILE A 32 -32.52 23.25 7.58
CA ILE A 32 -31.58 22.47 6.80
C ILE A 32 -31.05 21.45 7.82
N THR A 33 -31.78 20.35 7.96
CA THR A 33 -31.18 19.05 8.22
C THR A 33 -30.29 18.82 7.02
N ALA A 34 -29.13 19.48 7.03
CA ALA A 34 -27.93 18.79 6.62
C ALA A 34 -27.91 17.61 7.58
N GLU A 35 -28.51 16.50 7.15
CA GLU A 35 -27.89 15.22 7.39
C GLU A 35 -26.42 15.48 7.03
N LEU A 36 -25.63 15.75 8.06
CA LEU A 36 -24.21 15.57 8.03
C LEU A 36 -24.11 14.09 7.69
N ALA A 37 -24.12 13.79 6.38
CA ALA A 37 -23.89 12.46 5.86
C ALA A 37 -22.67 12.02 6.62
N ALA A 38 -22.88 11.08 7.55
CA ALA A 38 -21.89 10.72 8.55
C ALA A 38 -20.58 10.61 7.82
N ALA A 39 -19.68 11.57 8.06
CA ALA A 39 -18.51 11.76 7.22
C ALA A 39 -17.86 10.39 7.15
N ILE A 40 -17.90 9.77 5.97
CA ILE A 40 -17.42 8.40 5.80
C ILE A 40 -16.03 8.44 6.41
N PRO A 41 -15.76 7.64 7.46
CA PRO A 41 -14.49 7.75 8.13
C PRO A 41 -13.40 7.62 7.05
N PRO A 42 -12.36 8.47 7.10
CA PRO A 42 -11.26 8.35 6.16
C PRO A 42 -10.78 6.90 6.13
N SER A 43 -10.25 6.45 4.99
CA SER A 43 -9.60 5.14 4.95
C SER A 43 -8.54 5.11 6.05
N SER A 44 -8.49 4.01 6.78
CA SER A 44 -7.53 3.81 7.85
C SER A 44 -6.80 2.54 7.50
N VAL A 45 -5.83 2.69 6.60
CA VAL A 45 -4.99 1.60 6.15
C VAL A 45 -3.72 1.57 6.98
N THR A 46 -3.26 0.37 7.32
CA THR A 46 -1.98 0.17 7.99
C THR A 46 -1.33 -1.09 7.44
N VAL A 47 -0.06 -1.01 7.10
CA VAL A 47 0.73 -2.17 6.66
C VAL A 47 1.43 -2.78 7.88
N LEU A 48 1.17 -4.06 8.12
CA LEU A 48 1.75 -4.84 9.21
C LEU A 48 2.79 -5.80 8.63
N TYR A 49 4.03 -5.71 9.11
CA TYR A 49 5.16 -6.49 8.58
C TYR A 49 6.05 -7.11 9.69
N GLU A 50 5.65 -7.01 10.95
CA GLU A 50 6.42 -7.49 12.11
C GLU A 50 6.70 -9.01 12.07
N ASN A 51 5.83 -9.77 11.41
CA ASN A 51 5.95 -11.23 11.25
C ASN A 51 6.38 -11.63 9.83
N ALA A 52 6.83 -10.68 9.01
CA ALA A 52 7.21 -10.97 7.64
C ALA A 52 8.35 -12.00 7.58
N THR A 53 8.19 -13.02 6.75
CA THR A 53 9.14 -14.12 6.62
C THR A 53 9.52 -14.31 5.15
N LEU A 54 10.82 -14.30 4.86
CA LEU A 54 11.37 -14.70 3.58
C LEU A 54 11.78 -16.18 3.66
N THR A 55 11.02 -17.03 2.98
CA THR A 55 11.27 -18.46 2.89
C THR A 55 11.98 -18.80 1.59
N PHE A 56 13.20 -19.32 1.68
CA PHE A 56 13.95 -19.85 0.54
C PHE A 56 13.63 -21.32 0.32
N PHE A 57 13.28 -21.67 -0.91
CA PHE A 57 13.06 -23.04 -1.33
C PHE A 57 14.33 -23.55 -2.02
N CYS A 58 14.98 -24.51 -1.37
CA CYS A 58 16.28 -25.04 -1.75
C CYS A 58 16.17 -26.48 -2.22
N HIS A 59 16.87 -26.81 -3.31
CA HIS A 59 16.96 -28.19 -3.81
C HIS A 59 18.24 -28.87 -3.32
N VAL A 60 18.20 -30.18 -3.13
CA VAL A 60 19.41 -30.95 -2.81
C VAL A 60 20.45 -30.69 -3.91
N PRO A 61 21.70 -30.32 -3.59
CA PRO A 61 22.68 -29.98 -4.60
C PRO A 61 22.98 -31.19 -5.50
N CYS A 62 22.48 -31.15 -6.74
CA CYS A 62 22.90 -32.05 -7.81
C CYS A 62 24.33 -31.69 -8.24
N CYS A 63 25.34 -32.05 -7.45
CA CYS A 63 26.73 -31.81 -7.83
C CYS A 63 27.60 -33.04 -7.56
N HIS A 64 27.72 -33.90 -8.59
CA HIS A 64 28.74 -34.95 -8.69
C HIS A 64 30.20 -34.41 -8.70
N HIS A 65 30.40 -33.09 -8.69
CA HIS A 65 31.70 -32.43 -8.60
C HIS A 65 31.91 -31.59 -7.32
N CYS A 66 31.03 -31.65 -6.33
CA CYS A 66 31.24 -31.00 -5.02
C CYS A 66 32.16 -31.82 -4.10
N SER A 67 33.24 -32.39 -4.63
CA SER A 67 34.29 -33.06 -3.85
C SER A 67 35.28 -32.04 -3.26
N GLY A 68 34.77 -31.11 -2.45
CA GLY A 68 35.55 -30.12 -1.71
C GLY A 68 34.76 -28.85 -1.37
N SER A 69 34.65 -28.54 -0.07
CA SER A 69 34.14 -27.30 0.58
C SER A 69 32.74 -26.75 0.27
N GLY A 70 32.18 -26.90 -0.93
CA GLY A 70 30.96 -26.18 -1.33
C GLY A 70 29.66 -26.54 -0.60
N ALA A 71 29.50 -27.81 -0.17
CA ALA A 71 28.30 -28.24 0.57
C ALA A 71 28.35 -27.86 2.06
N SER A 72 29.54 -27.90 2.68
CA SER A 72 29.75 -27.40 4.05
C SER A 72 29.54 -25.88 4.12
N ASP A 73 29.94 -25.16 3.08
CA ASP A 73 29.77 -23.71 3.00
C ASP A 73 28.29 -23.31 2.88
N LEU A 74 27.47 -24.06 2.13
CA LEU A 74 26.03 -23.80 2.01
C LEU A 74 25.31 -23.95 3.36
N ASN A 75 25.53 -25.06 4.07
CA ASN A 75 24.93 -25.28 5.38
C ASN A 75 25.42 -24.23 6.41
N GLY A 76 26.68 -23.79 6.30
CA GLY A 76 27.21 -22.70 7.11
C GLY A 76 26.55 -21.35 6.82
N VAL A 77 26.24 -21.05 5.56
CA VAL A 77 25.50 -19.84 5.17
C VAL A 77 24.08 -19.89 5.69
N ILE A 78 23.36 -21.01 5.50
CA ILE A 78 21.98 -21.20 5.99
C ILE A 78 21.91 -20.99 7.50
N SER A 79 22.76 -21.68 8.27
CA SER A 79 22.74 -21.58 9.74
C SER A 79 23.10 -20.17 10.25
N LYS A 80 23.92 -19.43 9.52
CA LYS A 80 24.23 -18.02 9.84
C LYS A 80 23.07 -17.09 9.47
N ALA A 81 22.47 -17.28 8.29
CA ALA A 81 21.37 -16.48 7.77
C ALA A 81 20.12 -16.55 8.68
N GLU A 82 19.83 -17.72 9.25
CA GLU A 82 18.73 -17.87 10.22
C GLU A 82 18.92 -17.02 11.49
N LYS A 83 20.18 -16.74 11.87
CA LYS A 83 20.51 -15.92 13.06
C LYS A 83 20.78 -14.46 12.72
N SER A 84 21.29 -14.21 11.52
CA SER A 84 21.69 -12.90 11.02
C SER A 84 21.41 -12.86 9.51
N PRO A 85 20.19 -12.46 9.11
CA PRO A 85 19.74 -12.45 7.72
C PRO A 85 20.71 -11.73 6.78
N GLU A 86 21.27 -10.60 7.21
CA GLU A 86 22.24 -9.76 6.48
C GLU A 86 23.45 -10.55 5.92
N SER A 87 23.80 -11.67 6.55
CA SER A 87 24.89 -12.53 6.06
C SER A 87 24.63 -13.12 4.66
N LEU A 88 23.38 -13.15 4.20
CA LEU A 88 23.00 -13.60 2.85
C LEU A 88 23.55 -12.73 1.72
N GLU A 89 23.85 -11.45 1.98
CA GLU A 89 24.45 -10.57 0.95
C GLU A 89 25.80 -11.10 0.45
N HIS A 90 26.48 -11.89 1.29
CA HIS A 90 27.76 -12.52 1.02
C HIS A 90 27.62 -13.99 0.59
N ALA A 91 26.41 -14.45 0.26
CA ALA A 91 26.16 -15.83 -0.11
C ALA A 91 26.91 -16.21 -1.41
N PRO A 92 27.52 -17.42 -1.47
CA PRO A 92 28.26 -17.87 -2.64
C PRO A 92 27.34 -18.09 -3.85
N GLN A 93 27.89 -18.08 -5.06
CA GLN A 93 27.09 -18.26 -6.29
C GLN A 93 26.30 -19.59 -6.33
N CYS A 94 26.80 -20.64 -5.67
CA CYS A 94 26.08 -21.92 -5.59
C CYS A 94 24.77 -21.80 -4.81
N PHE A 95 24.67 -20.87 -3.84
CA PHE A 95 23.43 -20.61 -3.11
C PHE A 95 22.30 -20.23 -4.07
N ARG A 96 22.54 -19.30 -5.00
CA ARG A 96 21.53 -18.87 -6.00
C ARG A 96 21.05 -20.01 -6.89
N LYS A 97 21.91 -21.00 -7.16
CA LYS A 97 21.55 -22.17 -7.98
C LYS A 97 20.72 -23.18 -7.20
N VAL A 98 21.01 -23.33 -5.90
CA VAL A 98 20.38 -24.30 -5.02
C VAL A 98 19.06 -23.76 -4.46
N CYS A 99 19.07 -22.55 -3.94
CA CYS A 99 17.94 -21.81 -3.38
C CYS A 99 17.49 -20.75 -4.39
N ASN A 100 16.98 -21.19 -5.53
CA ASN A 100 16.64 -20.29 -6.65
C ASN A 100 15.23 -19.70 -6.55
N LYS A 101 14.41 -20.14 -5.59
CA LYS A 101 13.06 -19.62 -5.35
C LYS A 101 12.95 -19.12 -3.93
N ALA A 102 12.27 -18.00 -3.75
CA ALA A 102 11.94 -17.49 -2.43
C ALA A 102 10.54 -16.87 -2.42
N VAL A 103 9.86 -16.93 -1.28
CA VAL A 103 8.57 -16.28 -1.05
C VAL A 103 8.68 -15.43 0.20
N LEU A 104 8.31 -14.16 0.08
CA LEU A 104 8.13 -13.25 1.21
C LEU A 104 6.64 -13.19 1.53
N ASP A 105 6.27 -13.63 2.72
CA ASP A 105 4.90 -13.63 3.25
C ASP A 105 4.85 -12.97 4.64
N GLY A 106 3.69 -13.02 5.29
CA GLY A 106 3.48 -12.45 6.63
C GLY A 106 3.32 -10.93 6.65
N ILE A 107 3.11 -10.32 5.48
CA ILE A 107 2.76 -8.91 5.31
C ILE A 107 1.23 -8.81 5.18
N TYR A 108 0.62 -7.90 5.92
CA TYR A 108 -0.83 -7.68 5.89
C TYR A 108 -1.17 -6.22 5.73
N ILE A 109 -2.14 -5.92 4.88
CA ILE A 109 -2.77 -4.61 4.79
C ILE A 109 -4.05 -4.68 5.62
N LYS A 110 -4.11 -3.91 6.71
CA LYS A 110 -5.30 -3.77 7.54
C LYS A 110 -6.06 -2.52 7.10
N ASN A 111 -7.30 -2.67 6.65
CA ASN A 111 -8.20 -1.55 6.36
C ASN A 111 -9.34 -1.53 7.38
N ASP A 112 -9.29 -0.58 8.31
CA ASP A 112 -10.34 -0.37 9.32
C ASP A 112 -11.40 0.65 8.87
N GLY A 113 -11.20 1.28 7.71
CA GLY A 113 -12.04 2.36 7.21
C GLY A 113 -12.98 1.92 6.09
N ARG A 114 -13.22 2.83 5.16
CA ARG A 114 -13.95 2.57 3.92
C ARG A 114 -13.11 1.80 2.90
N ASP A 115 -13.77 1.33 1.86
CA ASP A 115 -13.12 0.76 0.68
C ASP A 115 -12.06 1.74 0.12
N VAL A 116 -10.86 1.21 -0.14
CA VAL A 116 -9.70 1.93 -0.67
C VAL A 116 -9.15 1.19 -1.88
N VAL A 117 -8.59 1.88 -2.87
CA VAL A 117 -8.01 1.22 -4.05
C VAL A 117 -6.50 1.14 -3.89
N LEU A 118 -5.96 -0.07 -3.89
CA LEU A 118 -4.51 -0.28 -4.06
C LEU A 118 -4.20 -0.18 -5.56
N GLU A 119 -3.64 0.96 -5.96
CA GLU A 119 -3.30 1.26 -7.35
C GLU A 119 -2.07 0.47 -7.80
N GLY A 120 -1.04 0.40 -6.95
CA GLY A 120 0.19 -0.31 -7.26
C GLY A 120 1.09 -0.57 -6.07
N VAL A 121 2.09 -1.42 -6.29
CA VAL A 121 3.12 -1.74 -5.31
C VAL A 121 4.49 -1.65 -5.97
N ILE A 122 5.41 -0.91 -5.34
CA ILE A 122 6.82 -0.83 -5.74
C ILE A 122 7.64 -1.62 -4.74
N VAL A 123 8.44 -2.56 -5.21
CA VAL A 123 9.28 -3.43 -4.37
C VAL A 123 10.74 -3.23 -4.76
N ARG A 124 11.56 -2.80 -3.80
CA ARG A 124 13.01 -2.70 -3.94
C ARG A 124 13.70 -3.71 -3.02
N TRP A 125 14.68 -4.37 -3.59
CA TRP A 125 15.63 -5.25 -2.89
C TRP A 125 17.02 -5.11 -3.51
N TRP A 126 18.03 -5.62 -2.84
CA TRP A 126 19.42 -5.50 -3.29
C TRP A 126 19.97 -6.83 -3.82
N CYS A 127 21.18 -6.80 -4.40
CA CYS A 127 21.93 -8.00 -4.79
C CYS A 127 21.30 -8.93 -5.87
N GLY A 128 20.37 -8.44 -6.69
CA GLY A 128 19.90 -9.09 -7.92
C GLY A 128 18.72 -10.06 -7.73
N GLY A 129 18.46 -10.90 -8.73
CA GLY A 129 17.25 -11.72 -8.80
C GLY A 129 16.08 -10.97 -9.45
N LYS A 130 14.89 -11.57 -9.41
CA LYS A 130 13.66 -11.04 -10.01
C LYS A 130 12.46 -11.25 -9.11
N LEU A 131 11.53 -10.30 -9.16
CA LEU A 131 10.17 -10.50 -8.67
C LEU A 131 9.38 -11.21 -9.77
N ASN A 132 8.89 -12.40 -9.50
CA ASN A 132 8.05 -13.17 -10.41
C ASN A 132 6.61 -12.71 -10.30
N TYR A 133 6.07 -12.66 -9.08
CA TYR A 133 4.69 -12.28 -8.83
C TYR A 133 4.52 -11.50 -7.52
N LEU A 134 3.48 -10.68 -7.50
CA LEU A 134 2.83 -10.15 -6.30
C LEU A 134 1.48 -10.84 -6.16
N LYS A 135 1.09 -11.21 -4.95
CA LYS A 135 -0.21 -11.79 -4.66
C LYS A 135 -0.86 -11.05 -3.51
N ILE A 136 -2.10 -10.63 -3.73
CA ILE A 136 -2.98 -9.98 -2.76
C ILE A 136 -4.18 -10.90 -2.55
N ASP A 137 -4.33 -11.42 -1.34
CA ASP A 137 -5.29 -12.48 -1.02
C ASP A 137 -5.18 -13.67 -2.02
N ASN A 138 -6.22 -13.90 -2.82
CA ASN A 138 -6.27 -14.96 -3.83
C ASN A 138 -5.98 -14.45 -5.26
N ARG A 139 -5.56 -13.20 -5.44
CA ARG A 139 -5.27 -12.60 -6.75
C ARG A 139 -3.78 -12.49 -6.95
N THR A 140 -3.30 -12.94 -8.11
CA THR A 140 -1.88 -12.92 -8.48
C THR A 140 -1.65 -11.97 -9.64
N PHE A 141 -0.58 -11.18 -9.54
CA PHE A 141 -0.10 -10.18 -10.49
C PHE A 141 1.31 -10.57 -10.91
N GLU A 142 1.49 -10.93 -12.17
CA GLU A 142 2.80 -11.28 -12.73
C GLU A 142 3.63 -10.00 -12.97
N SER A 143 4.93 -10.05 -12.68
CA SER A 143 5.85 -8.90 -12.84
C SER A 143 7.08 -9.26 -13.69
N ASN A 144 7.71 -10.41 -13.41
CA ASN A 144 8.99 -10.85 -14.00
C ASN A 144 10.02 -9.71 -14.19
N SER A 145 10.21 -8.91 -13.14
CA SER A 145 11.00 -7.67 -13.17
C SER A 145 12.14 -7.69 -12.16
N THR A 146 13.24 -7.01 -12.47
CA THR A 146 14.37 -6.80 -11.55
C THR A 146 14.09 -5.62 -10.62
N SER A 147 14.77 -5.55 -9.48
CA SER A 147 14.66 -4.43 -8.54
C SER A 147 15.10 -3.08 -9.18
N PRO A 148 14.37 -1.98 -8.98
CA PRO A 148 13.05 -1.91 -8.35
C PRO A 148 11.96 -2.47 -9.29
N ALA A 149 11.06 -3.30 -8.76
CA ALA A 149 9.92 -3.82 -9.52
C ALA A 149 8.65 -3.03 -9.18
N GLU A 150 7.95 -2.56 -10.21
CA GLU A 150 6.66 -1.87 -10.09
C GLU A 150 5.56 -2.79 -10.60
N VAL A 151 4.49 -2.95 -9.81
CA VAL A 151 3.35 -3.81 -10.13
C VAL A 151 2.08 -2.99 -10.04
N GLU A 152 1.40 -2.82 -11.17
CA GLU A 152 0.06 -2.24 -11.22
C GLU A 152 -0.96 -3.26 -10.70
N VAL A 153 -1.81 -2.84 -9.75
CA VAL A 153 -2.75 -3.72 -9.04
C VAL A 153 -4.20 -3.35 -9.36
N GLY A 154 -4.60 -2.10 -9.11
CA GLY A 154 -5.95 -1.60 -9.37
C GLY A 154 -7.07 -2.36 -8.65
N VAL A 155 -6.87 -2.75 -7.39
CA VAL A 155 -7.84 -3.54 -6.61
C VAL A 155 -8.43 -2.74 -5.46
N THR A 156 -9.76 -2.76 -5.34
CA THR A 156 -10.47 -2.27 -4.16
C THR A 156 -10.34 -3.24 -3.00
N LEU A 157 -9.77 -2.76 -1.90
CA LEU A 157 -9.64 -3.44 -0.62
C LEU A 157 -10.80 -3.00 0.29
N GLY A 158 -11.66 -3.95 0.65
CA GLY A 158 -12.74 -3.70 1.62
C GLY A 158 -12.22 -3.58 3.05
N GLY A 159 -13.13 -3.49 4.01
CA GLY A 159 -12.75 -3.54 5.43
C GLY A 159 -12.23 -4.93 5.83
N GLY A 160 -11.11 -4.98 6.54
CA GLY A 160 -10.52 -6.22 7.06
C GLY A 160 -9.00 -6.32 6.89
N TYR A 161 -8.51 -7.55 6.84
CA TYR A 161 -7.10 -7.88 6.62
C TYR A 161 -6.92 -8.50 5.24
N HIS A 162 -5.94 -7.99 4.52
CA HIS A 162 -5.55 -8.49 3.20
C HIS A 162 -4.11 -9.00 3.25
N SER A 163 -3.87 -10.24 2.83
CA SER A 163 -2.53 -10.82 2.84
C SER A 163 -1.74 -10.43 1.61
N VAL A 164 -0.47 -10.10 1.78
CA VAL A 164 0.47 -9.78 0.71
C VAL A 164 1.56 -10.86 0.68
N GLU A 165 1.80 -11.40 -0.51
CA GLU A 165 2.83 -12.41 -0.76
C GLU A 165 3.63 -12.01 -2.02
N LEU A 166 4.96 -12.08 -1.94
CA LEU A 166 5.87 -11.72 -3.04
C LEU A 166 6.73 -12.93 -3.39
N GLY A 167 6.66 -13.39 -4.65
CA GLY A 167 7.44 -14.50 -5.15
C GLY A 167 8.67 -14.05 -5.92
N PHE A 168 9.84 -14.55 -5.55
CA PHE A 168 11.12 -14.17 -6.13
C PHE A 168 11.84 -15.35 -6.77
N GLU A 169 12.68 -15.03 -7.76
CA GLU A 169 13.66 -15.93 -8.35
C GLU A 169 15.09 -15.41 -8.11
N SER A 170 15.97 -16.29 -7.65
CA SER A 170 17.42 -16.08 -7.51
C SER A 170 17.82 -14.85 -6.69
N ILE A 171 16.96 -14.40 -5.77
CA ILE A 171 17.25 -13.33 -4.81
C ILE A 171 18.25 -13.81 -3.75
N VAL A 172 19.08 -12.89 -3.24
CA VAL A 172 19.93 -13.11 -2.06
C VAL A 172 19.88 -11.96 -1.05
N SER A 173 19.08 -10.93 -1.31
CA SER A 173 18.90 -9.81 -0.37
C SER A 173 17.84 -10.16 0.66
N PRO A 174 18.16 -9.98 1.96
CA PRO A 174 17.20 -10.03 3.04
C PRO A 174 16.66 -8.64 3.39
N VAL A 175 16.93 -7.60 2.60
CA VAL A 175 16.48 -6.23 2.89
C VAL A 175 15.47 -5.81 1.84
N PHE A 176 14.35 -5.24 2.29
CA PHE A 176 13.26 -4.80 1.42
C PHE A 176 12.80 -3.39 1.75
N GLU A 177 12.50 -2.65 0.69
CA GLU A 177 11.74 -1.40 0.73
C GLU A 177 10.51 -1.60 -0.14
N ILE A 178 9.31 -1.44 0.44
CA ILE A 178 8.05 -1.64 -0.26
C ILE A 178 7.21 -0.37 -0.12
N THR A 179 6.75 0.14 -1.26
CA THR A 179 5.84 1.29 -1.34
C THR A 179 4.49 0.80 -1.83
N PHE A 180 3.45 0.98 -1.02
CA PHE A 180 2.06 0.73 -1.39
C PHE A 180 1.42 2.05 -1.80
N ILE A 181 0.90 2.10 -3.02
CA ILE A 181 0.26 3.29 -3.59
C ILE A 181 -1.25 3.06 -3.53
N PHE A 182 -1.91 3.75 -2.60
CA PHE A 182 -3.37 3.79 -2.51
C PHE A 182 -3.90 5.04 -3.21
N ASP A 183 -5.17 5.03 -3.59
CA ASP A 183 -5.82 6.15 -4.27
C ASP A 183 -5.88 7.44 -3.43
N ASP A 184 -5.79 7.33 -2.10
CA ASP A 184 -5.83 8.48 -1.19
C ASP A 184 -4.55 8.73 -0.36
N HIS A 185 -3.58 7.81 -0.34
CA HIS A 185 -2.30 7.98 0.35
C HIS A 185 -1.23 6.97 -0.14
N VAL A 186 -0.01 7.11 0.37
CA VAL A 186 1.12 6.20 0.09
C VAL A 186 1.69 5.72 1.41
N GLU A 187 1.94 4.41 1.51
CA GLU A 187 2.59 3.78 2.66
C GLU A 187 3.94 3.20 2.25
N GLU A 188 5.01 3.60 2.94
CA GLU A 188 6.37 3.12 2.69
C GLU A 188 6.86 2.31 3.89
N VAL A 189 7.35 1.11 3.62
CA VAL A 189 7.93 0.24 4.64
C VAL A 189 9.34 -0.16 4.26
N TYR A 190 10.24 -0.16 5.25
CA TYR A 190 11.60 -0.66 5.12
C TYR A 190 11.88 -1.64 6.25
N PHE A 191 12.26 -2.87 5.91
CA PHE A 191 12.47 -3.91 6.93
C PHE A 191 13.37 -5.05 6.44
N ILE A 192 13.79 -5.87 7.41
CA ILE A 192 14.51 -7.13 7.22
C ILE A 192 13.61 -8.22 7.80
N PRO A 193 13.00 -9.10 6.98
CA PRO A 193 12.15 -10.18 7.48
C PRO A 193 12.96 -11.24 8.21
N CYS A 194 12.24 -12.11 8.92
CA CYS A 194 12.80 -13.38 9.36
C CYS A 194 13.15 -14.24 8.14
N VAL A 195 14.23 -15.02 8.21
CA VAL A 195 14.64 -15.90 7.12
C VAL A 195 14.38 -17.35 7.50
N LYS A 196 13.78 -18.12 6.59
CA LYS A 196 13.58 -19.57 6.70
C LYS A 196 14.05 -20.28 5.44
N PHE A 197 14.35 -21.56 5.58
CA PHE A 197 14.79 -22.43 4.49
C PHE A 197 13.95 -23.71 4.47
N GLU A 198 13.47 -24.09 3.29
CA GLU A 198 12.74 -25.33 3.07
C GLU A 198 13.41 -26.15 1.97
N TRP A 199 13.58 -27.45 2.23
CA TRP A 199 14.12 -28.39 1.23
C TRP A 199 12.98 -28.97 0.40
N VAL A 200 13.07 -28.81 -0.93
CA VAL A 200 12.07 -29.23 -1.93
C VAL A 200 12.62 -30.17 -3.00
#